data_AF-A0A0C2VUC2-F1
#
_entry.id   AF-A0A0C2VUC2-F1
#
_cell.length_a   1.000
_cell.length_b   1.000
_cell.length_c   1.000
_cell.angle_alpha   90.00
_cell.angle_beta   90.00
_cell.angle_gamma   90.00
#
_symmetry.space_group_name_H-M   'P 1'
#
loop_
_entity.id
_entity.type
_entity.pdbx_description
1 polymer ?
#
loop_
_entity_poly.entity_id
_entity_poly.type
_entity_poly.pdbx_seq_one_letter_code
_entity_poly.pdbx_strand_id
1 'polypeptide(L)'
;MRHHLLAISALISLFFFQGCQLTGDACAAQVGMDLDEGKYDQVIAALENNGTCQGALTQEEAWLDLGAAYMGLAGVKVSKLFGVVSSMLEGGMDTGTLVSAFPDAASGAGLDAITQAQKVYGYILDGVNCDASGKSAFQEAACTYDEFANTVKMTAVMNLSMGSGAASLTEPIVQGSAQDVNDNNTSDELEVMSCSMGGTCAGSITTVASSNVPFSKTGFSATYTPTTYTVASIDTNVHPDALFYRLIDPNSTPVGPVTTDGMCKNDFTTCTDINFSLGCYPCPVVIDGAAVPTTEVLLDIVNTDPMYVAMFDTNGDGNVSSDELAAAMSGG
;
A
#
# COMPACT_ATOMS: atom_id res chain seq x y z
N MET A 1 9.33 35.22 36.54
CA MET A 1 9.28 33.87 37.16
C MET A 1 7.82 33.65 37.57
N ARG A 2 6.87 33.13 36.77
CA ARG A 2 6.76 31.85 36.01
C ARG A 2 7.35 30.66 36.78
N HIS A 3 6.67 29.56 37.04
CA HIS A 3 5.26 29.15 37.06
C HIS A 3 5.20 27.94 38.01
N HIS A 4 4.28 27.94 38.98
CA HIS A 4 3.76 26.73 39.60
C HIS A 4 2.25 26.76 39.39
N LEU A 5 1.69 25.72 38.78
CA LEU A 5 0.59 24.94 39.35
C LEU A 5 0.13 23.88 38.35
N LEU A 6 0.40 22.63 38.75
CA LEU A 6 -0.25 21.42 38.27
C LEU A 6 -1.66 21.33 38.87
N ALA A 7 -2.54 20.76 38.05
CA ALA A 7 -3.78 20.06 38.40
C ALA A 7 -4.93 20.87 39.02
N ILE A 8 -6.00 21.04 38.25
CA ILE A 8 -7.38 20.56 38.49
C ILE A 8 -8.32 21.38 37.60
N SER A 9 -8.85 20.78 36.54
CA SER A 9 -10.21 20.99 35.99
C SER A 9 -10.38 20.04 34.80
N ALA A 10 -11.07 18.92 34.98
CA ALA A 10 -12.45 18.71 34.52
C ALA A 10 -12.56 18.72 32.97
N LEU A 11 -12.72 17.58 32.29
CA LEU A 11 -14.03 16.93 32.11
C LEU A 11 -15.12 17.86 31.52
N ILE A 12 -14.70 18.89 30.77
CA ILE A 12 -15.54 19.83 30.02
C ILE A 12 -14.84 20.13 28.69
N SER A 13 -15.05 19.33 27.64
CA SER A 13 -14.77 19.72 26.24
C SER A 13 -15.34 18.74 25.19
N LEU A 14 -15.62 17.48 25.54
CA LEU A 14 -16.16 16.49 24.59
C LEU A 14 -17.65 16.65 24.22
N PHE A 15 -18.27 17.80 24.55
CA PHE A 15 -19.65 18.13 24.17
C PHE A 15 -19.80 19.50 23.48
N PHE A 16 -18.72 20.14 23.01
CA PHE A 16 -18.79 21.48 22.40
C PHE A 16 -18.70 21.56 20.85
N PHE A 17 -18.72 20.46 20.11
CA PHE A 17 -18.65 20.49 18.63
C PHE A 17 -19.98 20.20 17.90
N GLN A 18 -21.14 20.41 18.53
CA GLN A 18 -22.44 20.25 17.83
C GLN A 18 -23.19 21.56 17.56
N GLY A 19 -22.56 22.74 17.56
CA GLY A 19 -23.37 23.96 17.34
C GLY A 19 -22.71 25.26 16.89
N CYS A 20 -21.38 25.41 16.88
CA CYS A 20 -20.77 26.56 16.22
C CYS A 20 -20.33 26.13 14.82
N GLN A 21 -21.21 26.35 13.83
CA GLN A 21 -20.77 26.37 12.44
C GLN A 21 -19.69 27.45 12.33
N LEU A 22 -18.44 27.02 12.13
CA LEU A 22 -17.39 27.93 11.69
C LEU A 22 -17.89 28.62 10.41
N THR A 23 -17.68 29.93 10.31
CA THR A 23 -17.87 30.64 9.05
C THR A 23 -16.98 30.02 7.98
N GLY A 24 -17.35 30.10 6.71
CA GLY A 24 -16.60 29.44 5.63
C GLY A 24 -15.09 29.70 5.67
N ASP A 25 -14.67 30.96 5.82
CA ASP A 25 -13.25 31.34 5.89
C ASP A 25 -12.53 30.74 7.11
N ALA A 26 -13.23 30.58 8.24
CA ALA A 26 -12.67 29.99 9.44
C ALA A 26 -12.51 28.47 9.31
N CYS A 27 -13.40 27.82 8.56
CA CYS A 27 -13.28 26.41 8.19
C CYS A 27 -12.08 26.19 7.25
N ALA A 28 -11.95 26.98 6.18
CA ALA A 28 -10.84 26.86 5.23
C ALA A 28 -9.47 27.09 5.92
N ALA A 29 -9.37 28.11 6.78
CA ALA A 29 -8.16 28.35 7.56
C ALA A 29 -7.85 27.19 8.53
N GLN A 30 -8.87 26.61 9.16
CA GLN A 30 -8.71 25.47 10.07
C GLN A 30 -8.22 24.22 9.33
N VAL A 31 -8.77 23.94 8.14
CA VAL A 31 -8.32 22.85 7.27
C VAL A 31 -6.83 22.97 6.97
N GLY A 32 -6.37 24.15 6.55
CA GLY A 32 -4.94 24.37 6.28
C GLY A 32 -4.06 24.17 7.51
N MET A 33 -4.47 24.70 8.68
CA MET A 33 -3.72 24.51 9.93
C MET A 33 -3.68 23.04 10.36
N ASP A 34 -4.79 22.31 10.23
CA ASP A 34 -4.85 20.90 10.63
C ASP A 34 -4.06 20.01 9.67
N LEU A 35 -3.99 20.34 8.37
CA LEU A 35 -3.07 19.69 7.43
C LEU A 35 -1.61 19.89 7.83
N ASP A 36 -1.21 21.12 8.14
CA ASP A 36 0.15 21.47 8.55
C ASP A 36 0.56 20.81 9.89
N GLU A 37 -0.38 20.70 10.82
CA GLU A 37 -0.18 20.05 12.13
C GLU A 37 -0.30 18.51 12.07
N GLY A 38 -0.64 17.95 10.90
CA GLY A 38 -0.79 16.51 10.70
C GLY A 38 -2.03 15.89 11.35
N LYS A 39 -3.08 16.69 11.57
CA LYS A 39 -4.38 16.27 12.13
C LYS A 39 -5.34 15.82 11.03
N TYR A 40 -4.92 14.83 10.25
CA TYR A 40 -5.61 14.42 9.02
C TYR A 40 -7.07 13.97 9.25
N ASP A 41 -7.36 13.26 10.34
CA ASP A 41 -8.73 12.87 10.70
C ASP A 41 -9.68 14.08 10.83
N GLN A 42 -9.19 15.21 11.33
CA GLN A 42 -10.00 16.42 11.51
C GLN A 42 -10.32 17.07 10.16
N VAL A 43 -9.35 17.07 9.24
CA VAL A 43 -9.51 17.58 7.88
C VAL A 43 -10.51 16.72 7.11
N ILE A 44 -10.36 15.39 7.16
CA ILE A 44 -11.28 14.44 6.53
C ILE A 44 -12.69 14.67 7.07
N ALA A 45 -12.87 14.70 8.39
CA ALA A 45 -14.18 14.94 8.99
C ALA A 45 -14.78 16.30 8.62
N ALA A 46 -13.95 17.35 8.45
CA ALA A 46 -14.42 18.67 8.04
C ALA A 46 -14.89 18.69 6.58
N LEU A 47 -14.09 18.11 5.67
CA LEU A 47 -14.33 18.20 4.22
C LEU A 47 -15.34 17.16 3.71
N GLU A 48 -15.44 15.98 4.31
CA GLU A 48 -16.49 15.01 3.93
C GLU A 48 -17.88 15.47 4.34
N ASN A 49 -18.00 16.18 5.47
CA ASN A 49 -19.29 16.64 5.98
C ASN A 49 -19.71 18.01 5.43
N ASN A 50 -18.74 18.89 5.13
CA ASN A 50 -19.00 20.29 4.81
C ASN A 50 -18.45 20.71 3.44
N GLY A 51 -17.90 19.76 2.67
CA GLY A 51 -17.43 19.89 1.30
C GLY A 51 -16.50 21.08 1.11
N THR A 52 -17.06 22.21 0.69
CA THR A 52 -16.39 23.45 0.30
C THR A 52 -16.20 24.45 1.44
N CYS A 53 -16.34 24.03 2.70
CA CYS A 53 -16.34 24.96 3.84
C CYS A 53 -17.32 26.12 3.63
N GLN A 54 -18.60 25.82 3.35
CA GLN A 54 -19.63 26.83 3.03
C GLN A 54 -19.29 27.73 1.82
N GLY A 55 -18.53 27.21 0.86
CA GLY A 55 -18.12 27.93 -0.36
C GLY A 55 -16.88 28.80 -0.21
N ALA A 56 -16.16 28.71 0.91
CA ALA A 56 -14.86 29.37 1.07
C ALA A 56 -13.75 28.66 0.29
N LEU A 57 -13.92 27.36 0.03
CA LEU A 57 -13.10 26.59 -0.91
C LEU A 57 -13.92 26.35 -2.18
N THR A 58 -13.25 26.31 -3.33
CA THR A 58 -13.80 25.66 -4.52
C THR A 58 -13.91 24.15 -4.29
N GLN A 59 -14.66 23.46 -5.16
CA GLN A 59 -14.83 22.02 -5.02
C GLN A 59 -13.49 21.28 -5.23
N GLU A 60 -12.70 21.75 -6.18
CA GLU A 60 -11.39 21.22 -6.53
C GLU A 60 -10.36 21.47 -5.42
N GLU A 61 -10.37 22.64 -4.77
CA GLU A 61 -9.54 22.91 -3.59
C GLU A 61 -9.88 21.96 -2.44
N ALA A 62 -11.18 21.81 -2.13
CA ALA A 62 -11.63 20.89 -1.09
C ALA A 62 -11.23 19.44 -1.40
N TRP A 63 -11.28 19.01 -2.67
CA TRP A 63 -10.82 17.68 -3.06
C TRP A 63 -9.30 17.54 -2.97
N LEU A 64 -8.51 18.53 -3.37
CA LEU A 64 -7.06 18.48 -3.21
C LEU A 64 -6.66 18.34 -1.73
N ASP A 65 -7.26 19.16 -0.85
CA ASP A 65 -7.00 19.13 0.59
C ASP A 65 -7.45 17.81 1.22
N LEU A 66 -8.60 17.27 0.80
CA LEU A 66 -9.09 15.98 1.27
C LEU A 66 -8.17 14.83 0.82
N GLY A 67 -7.72 14.82 -0.43
CA GLY A 67 -6.77 13.84 -0.94
C GLY A 67 -5.43 13.91 -0.19
N ALA A 68 -4.93 15.13 0.07
CA ALA A 68 -3.72 15.35 0.86
C ALA A 68 -3.87 14.85 2.31
N ALA A 69 -5.04 15.04 2.93
CA ALA A 69 -5.32 14.50 4.25
C ALA A 69 -5.29 12.97 4.26
N TYR A 70 -5.89 12.32 3.26
CA TYR A 70 -5.83 10.87 3.10
C TYR A 70 -4.40 10.35 2.89
N MET A 71 -3.59 11.01 2.07
CA MET A 71 -2.15 10.70 1.93
C MET A 71 -1.42 10.85 3.27
N GLY A 72 -1.70 11.92 4.02
CA GLY A 72 -1.15 12.14 5.35
C GLY A 72 -1.54 11.04 6.35
N LEU A 73 -2.80 10.58 6.31
CA LEU A 73 -3.31 9.49 7.13
C LEU A 73 -2.59 8.17 6.83
N ALA A 74 -2.19 7.95 5.58
CA ALA A 74 -1.33 6.84 5.16
C ALA A 74 0.14 6.99 5.60
N GLY A 75 0.48 8.04 6.36
CA GLY A 75 1.84 8.32 6.83
C GLY A 75 2.71 9.08 5.83
N VAL A 76 2.15 9.55 4.72
CA VAL A 76 2.86 10.33 3.71
C VAL A 76 2.98 11.78 4.15
N LYS A 77 4.03 12.06 4.91
CA LYS A 77 4.30 13.41 5.46
C LYS A 77 5.19 14.20 4.52
N VAL A 78 4.94 15.51 4.41
CA VAL A 78 5.75 16.45 3.61
C VAL A 78 7.25 16.38 3.96
N SER A 79 7.58 16.21 5.25
CA SER A 79 8.97 16.07 5.71
C SER A 79 9.67 14.81 5.21
N LYS A 80 8.92 13.73 4.93
CA LYS A 80 9.42 12.48 4.34
C LYS A 80 9.55 12.59 2.83
N LEU A 81 8.62 13.30 2.18
CA LEU A 81 8.65 13.66 0.77
C LEU A 81 9.93 14.39 0.38
N PHE A 82 10.39 15.36 1.18
CA PHE A 82 11.66 16.04 0.93
C PHE A 82 12.87 15.07 0.96
N GLY A 83 12.83 14.06 1.83
CA GLY A 83 13.85 13.02 1.86
C GLY A 83 13.89 12.22 0.55
N VAL A 84 12.70 11.79 0.08
CA VAL A 84 12.56 11.05 -1.19
C VAL A 84 13.02 11.90 -2.38
N VAL A 85 12.59 13.16 -2.47
CA VAL A 85 12.98 14.08 -3.55
C VAL A 85 14.48 14.38 -3.52
N SER A 86 15.08 14.54 -2.33
CA SER A 86 16.53 14.74 -2.20
C SER A 86 17.28 13.51 -2.72
N SER A 87 16.83 12.30 -2.38
CA SER A 87 17.42 11.06 -2.88
C SER A 87 17.28 10.89 -4.39
N MET A 88 16.14 11.29 -4.98
CA MET A 88 15.96 11.31 -6.44
C MET A 88 16.99 12.20 -7.13
N LEU A 89 17.24 13.39 -6.58
CA LEU A 89 18.16 14.37 -7.15
C LEU A 89 19.64 13.97 -7.02
N GLU A 90 19.98 13.13 -6.04
CA GLU A 90 21.37 12.78 -5.70
C GLU A 90 21.89 11.50 -6.39
N GLY A 91 21.03 10.64 -6.93
CA GLY A 91 21.52 9.42 -7.58
C GLY A 91 20.48 8.44 -8.14
N GLY A 92 19.20 8.83 -8.22
CA GLY A 92 18.11 7.94 -8.56
C GLY A 92 17.43 7.38 -7.31
N MET A 93 16.11 7.15 -7.41
CA MET A 93 15.32 6.59 -6.31
C MET A 93 15.58 5.09 -6.22
N ASP A 94 16.18 4.64 -5.12
CA ASP A 94 16.07 3.25 -4.74
C ASP A 94 14.67 3.02 -4.14
N THR A 95 13.96 2.01 -4.66
CA THR A 95 12.72 1.47 -4.09
C THR A 95 12.79 1.29 -2.57
N GLY A 96 13.97 0.95 -2.04
CA GLY A 96 14.21 0.84 -0.61
C GLY A 96 14.09 2.13 0.19
N THR A 97 14.50 3.24 -0.42
CA THR A 97 14.33 4.58 0.14
C THR A 97 12.86 4.94 0.22
N LEU A 98 12.07 4.53 -0.78
CA LEU A 98 10.64 4.79 -0.82
C LEU A 98 9.88 3.93 0.21
N VAL A 99 10.21 2.65 0.33
CA VAL A 99 9.68 1.73 1.36
C VAL A 99 9.94 2.26 2.77
N SER A 100 11.19 2.65 3.04
CA SER A 100 11.58 3.15 4.36
C SER A 100 11.07 4.56 4.66
N ALA A 101 10.73 5.35 3.63
CA ALA A 101 10.14 6.67 3.80
C ALA A 101 8.68 6.60 4.31
N PHE A 102 7.94 5.56 3.92
CA PHE A 102 6.50 5.42 4.20
C PHE A 102 6.14 4.05 4.82
N PRO A 103 6.67 3.70 6.00
CA PRO A 103 6.39 2.41 6.63
C PRO A 103 4.91 2.25 7.00
N ASP A 104 4.25 3.33 7.39
CA ASP A 104 2.84 3.31 7.81
C ASP A 104 1.89 3.07 6.61
N ALA A 105 2.33 3.40 5.39
CA ALA A 105 1.59 3.13 4.15
C ALA A 105 1.47 1.62 3.90
N ALA A 106 2.48 0.84 4.32
CA ALA A 106 2.50 -0.62 4.22
C ALA A 106 1.67 -1.30 5.32
N SER A 107 0.44 -0.82 5.50
CA SER A 107 -0.59 -1.42 6.36
C SER A 107 -1.92 -1.42 5.63
N GLY A 108 -2.87 -2.26 6.04
CA GLY A 108 -4.21 -2.29 5.44
C GLY A 108 -4.92 -0.93 5.58
N ALA A 109 -4.73 -0.24 6.70
CA ALA A 109 -5.27 1.11 6.92
C ALA A 109 -4.56 2.16 6.05
N GLY A 110 -3.24 2.06 5.89
CA GLY A 110 -2.47 2.94 5.00
C GLY A 110 -2.89 2.78 3.54
N LEU A 111 -3.06 1.54 3.07
CA LEU A 111 -3.56 1.25 1.71
C LEU A 111 -4.98 1.75 1.46
N ASP A 112 -5.88 1.61 2.44
CA ASP A 112 -7.24 2.15 2.35
C ASP A 112 -7.19 3.68 2.23
N ALA A 113 -6.41 4.35 3.08
CA ALA A 113 -6.24 5.79 3.02
C ALA A 113 -5.66 6.27 1.67
N ILE A 114 -4.65 5.59 1.12
CA ILE A 114 -4.12 5.92 -0.21
C ILE A 114 -5.19 5.71 -1.29
N THR A 115 -5.96 4.63 -1.20
CA THR A 115 -7.05 4.35 -2.15
C THR A 115 -8.13 5.44 -2.11
N GLN A 116 -8.48 5.94 -0.92
CA GLN A 116 -9.38 7.08 -0.80
C GLN A 116 -8.76 8.37 -1.38
N ALA A 117 -7.46 8.61 -1.18
CA ALA A 117 -6.79 9.76 -1.80
C ALA A 117 -6.91 9.73 -3.33
N GLN A 118 -6.61 8.59 -3.96
CA GLN A 118 -6.72 8.40 -5.40
C GLN A 118 -8.14 8.62 -5.90
N LYS A 119 -9.14 8.09 -5.19
CA LYS A 119 -10.55 8.29 -5.52
C LYS A 119 -10.91 9.78 -5.52
N VAL A 120 -10.42 10.53 -4.53
CA VAL A 120 -10.65 11.97 -4.43
C VAL A 120 -9.95 12.74 -5.55
N TYR A 121 -8.70 12.40 -5.88
CA TYR A 121 -8.01 13.00 -7.04
C TYR A 121 -8.72 12.67 -8.35
N GLY A 122 -9.25 11.45 -8.49
CA GLY A 122 -10.06 11.02 -9.62
C GLY A 122 -11.30 11.89 -9.85
N TYR A 123 -11.90 12.48 -8.80
CA TYR A 123 -13.01 13.43 -8.97
C TYR A 123 -12.58 14.74 -9.62
N ILE A 124 -11.34 15.20 -9.41
CA ILE A 124 -10.79 16.39 -10.07
C ILE A 124 -10.45 16.07 -11.53
N LEU A 125 -9.96 14.85 -11.77
CA LEU A 125 -9.55 14.42 -13.11
C LEU A 125 -10.75 14.16 -14.02
N ASP A 126 -11.85 13.55 -13.55
CA ASP A 126 -13.08 13.31 -14.33
C ASP A 126 -12.81 12.74 -15.75
N GLY A 127 -11.92 11.75 -15.83
CA GLY A 127 -11.53 11.11 -17.10
C GLY A 127 -10.50 11.89 -17.94
N VAL A 128 -9.91 12.97 -17.40
CA VAL A 128 -8.77 13.65 -18.01
C VAL A 128 -7.56 12.74 -18.04
N ASN A 129 -6.96 12.63 -19.23
CA ASN A 129 -5.66 11.97 -19.40
C ASN A 129 -4.54 12.90 -18.88
N CYS A 130 -3.72 12.40 -17.96
CA CYS A 130 -2.60 13.14 -17.38
C CYS A 130 -1.49 13.50 -18.37
N ASP A 131 -1.43 12.86 -19.53
CA ASP A 131 -0.52 13.22 -20.63
C ASP A 131 -1.09 14.29 -21.58
N ALA A 132 -2.39 14.59 -21.49
CA ALA A 132 -3.03 15.52 -22.41
C ALA A 132 -2.55 16.96 -22.15
N SER A 133 -2.41 17.74 -23.22
CA SER A 133 -2.20 19.20 -23.11
C SER A 133 -3.51 19.92 -22.79
N GLY A 134 -3.41 21.10 -22.16
CA GLY A 134 -4.58 21.94 -21.87
C GLY A 134 -5.33 21.61 -20.57
N LYS A 135 -4.67 20.92 -19.62
CA LYS A 135 -5.20 20.69 -18.27
C LYS A 135 -5.34 22.01 -17.50
N SER A 136 -6.31 22.07 -16.60
CA SER A 136 -6.37 23.14 -15.59
C SER A 136 -5.25 22.96 -14.56
N ALA A 137 -4.91 24.01 -13.81
CA ALA A 137 -3.93 23.92 -12.73
C ALA A 137 -4.31 22.86 -11.67
N PHE A 138 -5.61 22.72 -11.39
CA PHE A 138 -6.12 21.68 -10.48
C PHE A 138 -5.95 20.27 -11.06
N GLN A 139 -6.17 20.10 -12.35
CA GLN A 139 -5.96 18.82 -13.04
C GLN A 139 -4.48 18.46 -13.11
N GLU A 140 -3.60 19.42 -13.34
CA GLU A 140 -2.14 19.21 -13.28
C GLU A 140 -1.68 18.77 -11.87
N ALA A 141 -2.19 19.44 -10.84
CA ALA A 141 -1.90 19.07 -9.45
C ALA A 141 -2.46 17.67 -9.11
N ALA A 142 -3.72 17.39 -9.47
CA ALA A 142 -4.36 16.10 -9.23
C ALA A 142 -3.64 14.96 -9.94
N CYS A 143 -3.18 15.15 -11.19
CA CYS A 143 -2.35 14.17 -11.89
C CYS A 143 -1.06 13.86 -11.12
N THR A 144 -0.35 14.91 -10.70
CA THR A 144 0.90 14.74 -9.94
C THR A 144 0.66 13.98 -8.64
N TYR A 145 -0.42 14.31 -7.91
CA TYR A 145 -0.72 13.64 -6.65
C TYR A 145 -1.26 12.22 -6.82
N ASP A 146 -2.02 11.94 -7.89
CA ASP A 146 -2.49 10.60 -8.20
C ASP A 146 -1.33 9.66 -8.58
N GLU A 147 -0.39 10.12 -9.41
CA GLU A 147 0.85 9.39 -9.73
C GLU A 147 1.69 9.11 -8.48
N PHE A 148 1.80 10.11 -7.59
CA PHE A 148 2.51 9.93 -6.35
C PHE A 148 1.79 8.96 -5.40
N ALA A 149 0.46 9.02 -5.32
CA ALA A 149 -0.35 8.06 -4.56
C ALA A 149 -0.21 6.64 -5.10
N ASN A 150 -0.22 6.46 -6.43
CA ASN A 150 0.07 5.18 -7.09
C ASN A 150 1.45 4.65 -6.70
N THR A 151 2.46 5.51 -6.72
CA THR A 151 3.84 5.16 -6.34
C THR A 151 3.92 4.68 -4.88
N VAL A 152 3.29 5.40 -3.94
CA VAL A 152 3.27 4.98 -2.52
C VAL A 152 2.46 3.69 -2.34
N LYS A 153 1.33 3.54 -3.04
CA LYS A 153 0.51 2.32 -3.02
C LYS A 153 1.30 1.10 -3.50
N MET A 154 2.10 1.24 -4.56
CA MET A 154 3.00 0.19 -5.04
C MET A 154 3.92 -0.28 -3.92
N THR A 155 4.62 0.68 -3.31
CA THR A 155 5.58 0.43 -2.25
C THR A 155 4.94 -0.28 -1.07
N ALA A 156 3.74 0.17 -0.67
CA ALA A 156 2.97 -0.45 0.38
C ALA A 156 2.55 -1.89 0.05
N VAL A 157 2.02 -2.13 -1.16
CA VAL A 157 1.60 -3.47 -1.60
C VAL A 157 2.80 -4.40 -1.77
N MET A 158 3.92 -3.95 -2.34
CA MET A 158 5.14 -4.75 -2.43
C MET A 158 5.61 -5.16 -1.05
N ASN A 159 5.66 -4.22 -0.09
CA ASN A 159 6.06 -4.52 1.28
C ASN A 159 5.10 -5.51 1.95
N LEU A 160 3.79 -5.29 1.86
CA LEU A 160 2.79 -6.21 2.42
C LEU A 160 2.81 -7.60 1.77
N SER A 161 3.03 -7.65 0.45
CA SER A 161 3.03 -8.90 -0.31
C SER A 161 4.31 -9.69 -0.08
N MET A 162 5.46 -9.04 0.12
CA MET A 162 6.72 -9.69 0.47
C MET A 162 6.75 -10.16 1.93
N GLY A 163 5.86 -9.63 2.79
CA GLY A 163 5.93 -9.76 4.24
C GLY A 163 6.76 -8.62 4.83
N SER A 164 6.82 -8.47 6.16
CA SER A 164 7.49 -7.35 6.88
C SER A 164 8.99 -7.15 6.61
N GLY A 165 9.55 -7.79 5.58
CA GLY A 165 10.92 -7.79 5.14
C GLY A 165 11.16 -7.07 3.81
N ALA A 166 10.45 -6.00 3.46
CA ALA A 166 10.85 -5.17 2.31
C ALA A 166 12.28 -4.60 2.41
N ALA A 167 12.93 -4.72 3.58
CA ALA A 167 14.38 -4.58 3.71
C ALA A 167 15.18 -5.48 2.75
N SER A 168 14.64 -6.63 2.31
CA SER A 168 15.30 -7.55 1.37
C SER A 168 15.49 -6.97 -0.04
N LEU A 169 14.67 -5.99 -0.44
CA LEU A 169 14.86 -5.27 -1.72
C LEU A 169 16.01 -4.24 -1.65
N THR A 170 16.50 -3.93 -0.45
CA THR A 170 17.34 -2.75 -0.17
C THR A 170 18.71 -3.14 0.37
N GLU A 171 18.77 -4.28 1.06
CA GLU A 171 20.01 -4.86 1.52
C GLU A 171 20.65 -5.62 0.34
N PRO A 172 21.97 -5.50 0.13
CA PRO A 172 22.66 -6.38 -0.81
C PRO A 172 22.31 -7.82 -0.46
N ILE A 173 21.82 -8.59 -1.43
CA ILE A 173 21.59 -10.02 -1.23
C ILE A 173 22.96 -10.64 -0.95
N VAL A 174 23.21 -10.95 0.32
CA VAL A 174 24.42 -11.63 0.75
C VAL A 174 24.17 -13.11 0.59
N GLN A 175 25.00 -13.73 -0.23
CA GLN A 175 25.04 -15.16 -0.46
C GLN A 175 25.02 -15.95 0.85
N GLY A 176 24.03 -16.84 1.02
CA GLY A 176 23.87 -17.64 2.24
C GLY A 176 23.43 -16.83 3.46
N SER A 177 22.63 -15.78 3.27
CA SER A 177 21.96 -15.04 4.35
C SER A 177 20.56 -15.61 4.63
N ALA A 178 19.87 -15.07 5.64
CA ALA A 178 18.49 -15.47 5.92
C ALA A 178 17.50 -15.07 4.81
N GLN A 179 17.90 -14.18 3.89
CA GLN A 179 17.09 -13.70 2.77
C GLN A 179 17.37 -14.44 1.44
N ASP A 180 18.42 -15.26 1.40
CA ASP A 180 18.82 -16.11 0.26
C ASP A 180 19.42 -17.40 0.84
N VAL A 181 18.56 -18.21 1.45
CA VAL A 181 18.96 -19.45 2.13
C VAL A 181 19.35 -20.53 1.14
N ASN A 182 18.91 -20.42 -0.11
CA ASN A 182 19.18 -21.38 -1.18
C ASN A 182 20.44 -21.04 -2.01
N ASP A 183 21.03 -19.87 -1.77
CA ASP A 183 22.31 -19.44 -2.33
C ASP A 183 22.27 -19.40 -3.88
N ASN A 184 21.29 -18.69 -4.41
CA ASN A 184 21.16 -18.45 -5.85
C ASN A 184 21.32 -16.98 -6.24
N ASN A 185 21.71 -16.11 -5.30
CA ASN A 185 21.85 -14.67 -5.45
C ASN A 185 20.53 -13.95 -5.79
N THR A 186 19.39 -14.56 -5.51
CA THR A 186 18.05 -13.96 -5.59
C THR A 186 17.43 -13.98 -4.20
N SER A 187 16.65 -12.96 -3.85
CA SER A 187 15.91 -12.97 -2.59
C SER A 187 14.85 -14.07 -2.63
N ASP A 188 14.84 -14.93 -1.62
CA ASP A 188 13.86 -16.02 -1.49
C ASP A 188 12.41 -15.49 -1.55
N GLU A 189 12.14 -14.33 -0.94
CA GLU A 189 10.84 -13.66 -1.00
C GLU A 189 10.40 -13.32 -2.44
N LEU A 190 11.34 -12.87 -3.28
CA LEU A 190 11.07 -12.50 -4.67
C LEU A 190 10.78 -13.75 -5.51
N GLU A 191 11.54 -14.82 -5.30
CA GLU A 191 11.29 -16.09 -5.98
C GLU A 191 9.93 -16.69 -5.59
N VAL A 192 9.59 -16.63 -4.30
CA VAL A 192 8.28 -17.06 -3.81
C VAL A 192 7.17 -16.18 -4.36
N MET A 193 7.37 -14.87 -4.47
CA MET A 193 6.38 -13.98 -5.07
C MET A 193 6.11 -14.38 -6.53
N SER A 194 7.16 -14.52 -7.32
CA SER A 194 7.10 -14.96 -8.72
C SER A 194 6.37 -16.30 -8.86
N CYS A 195 6.77 -17.30 -8.06
CA CYS A 195 6.13 -18.62 -7.98
C CYS A 195 4.64 -18.53 -7.58
N SER A 196 4.28 -17.62 -6.67
CA SER A 196 2.88 -17.45 -6.22
C SER A 196 1.98 -16.76 -7.26
N MET A 197 2.57 -15.94 -8.14
CA MET A 197 1.87 -15.26 -9.24
C MET A 197 1.70 -16.12 -10.51
N GLY A 198 2.00 -17.41 -10.43
CA GLY A 198 1.91 -18.34 -11.57
C GLY A 198 3.22 -18.53 -12.35
N GLY A 199 4.32 -17.93 -11.89
CA GLY A 199 5.67 -18.21 -12.40
C GLY A 199 6.12 -19.63 -12.08
N THR A 200 7.15 -20.11 -12.78
CA THR A 200 7.76 -21.40 -12.44
C THR A 200 8.56 -21.25 -11.16
N CYS A 201 8.19 -22.01 -10.13
CA CYS A 201 8.94 -22.03 -8.88
C CYS A 201 10.35 -22.58 -9.12
N ALA A 202 11.37 -21.91 -8.59
CA ALA A 202 12.73 -22.43 -8.61
C ALA A 202 12.80 -23.81 -7.96
N GLY A 203 13.73 -24.66 -8.40
CA GLY A 203 13.81 -26.06 -7.95
C GLY A 203 14.08 -26.24 -6.45
N SER A 204 14.55 -25.20 -5.76
CA SER A 204 14.72 -25.11 -4.31
C SER A 204 13.39 -24.87 -3.56
N ILE A 205 12.33 -24.48 -4.27
CA ILE A 205 11.04 -24.08 -3.67
C ILE A 205 10.04 -25.23 -3.78
N THR A 206 9.54 -25.67 -2.63
CA THR A 206 8.43 -26.62 -2.55
C THR A 206 7.17 -25.92 -2.08
N THR A 207 6.02 -26.32 -2.62
CA THR A 207 4.73 -25.68 -2.33
C THR A 207 3.75 -26.68 -1.73
N VAL A 208 3.08 -26.26 -0.66
CA VAL A 208 2.03 -27.06 0.00
C VAL A 208 0.78 -26.20 0.10
N ALA A 209 -0.20 -26.50 -0.75
CA ALA A 209 -1.52 -25.90 -0.69
C ALA A 209 -2.38 -26.59 0.38
N SER A 210 -3.01 -25.80 1.23
CA SER A 210 -4.01 -26.27 2.20
C SER A 210 -5.41 -26.32 1.57
N SER A 211 -6.39 -26.87 2.30
CA SER A 211 -7.79 -26.77 1.89
C SER A 211 -8.25 -25.32 1.83
N ASN A 212 -9.11 -25.00 0.86
CA ASN A 212 -9.74 -23.69 0.72
C ASN A 212 -10.41 -23.24 2.03
N VAL A 213 -10.16 -21.99 2.42
CA VAL A 213 -10.66 -21.36 3.65
C VAL A 213 -11.58 -20.19 3.29
N PRO A 214 -12.84 -20.18 3.75
CA PRO A 214 -13.75 -19.06 3.55
C PRO A 214 -13.47 -17.96 4.56
N PHE A 215 -13.10 -16.78 4.08
CA PHE A 215 -12.97 -15.56 4.87
C PHE A 215 -14.25 -14.74 4.78
N SER A 216 -14.75 -14.26 5.92
CA SER A 216 -15.96 -13.46 5.96
C SER A 216 -15.92 -12.38 7.04
N LYS A 217 -16.31 -11.17 6.67
CA LYS A 217 -16.69 -10.08 7.58
C LYS A 217 -17.87 -9.33 6.98
N THR A 218 -18.46 -8.38 7.72
CA THR A 218 -19.55 -7.56 7.17
C THR A 218 -19.14 -6.92 5.85
N GLY A 219 -19.89 -7.18 4.77
CA GLY A 219 -19.63 -6.63 3.44
C GLY A 219 -18.55 -7.35 2.61
N PHE A 220 -17.98 -8.46 3.10
CA PHE A 220 -16.95 -9.21 2.37
C PHE A 220 -17.07 -10.71 2.61
N SER A 221 -17.01 -11.50 1.54
CA SER A 221 -16.95 -12.96 1.60
C SER A 221 -16.18 -13.50 0.42
N ALA A 222 -15.06 -14.16 0.68
CA ALA A 222 -14.22 -14.76 -0.35
C ALA A 222 -13.61 -16.07 0.17
N THR A 223 -13.10 -16.90 -0.74
CA THR A 223 -12.47 -18.17 -0.39
C THR A 223 -11.07 -18.18 -0.96
N TYR A 224 -10.08 -18.46 -0.10
CA TYR A 224 -8.67 -18.49 -0.48
C TYR A 224 -8.07 -19.86 -0.23
N THR A 225 -7.00 -20.16 -0.94
CA THR A 225 -6.15 -21.33 -0.72
C THR A 225 -4.90 -20.86 0.04
N PRO A 226 -4.77 -21.13 1.35
CA PRO A 226 -3.53 -20.87 2.06
C PRO A 226 -2.44 -21.79 1.54
N THR A 227 -1.34 -21.21 1.09
CA THR A 227 -0.22 -21.95 0.51
C THR A 227 1.05 -21.64 1.28
N THR A 228 1.76 -22.69 1.68
CA THR A 228 3.10 -22.59 2.25
C THR A 228 4.12 -22.83 1.15
N TYR A 229 5.12 -21.96 1.08
CA TYR A 229 6.29 -22.09 0.23
C TYR A 229 7.49 -22.33 1.13
N THR A 230 8.20 -23.42 0.90
CA THR A 230 9.43 -23.75 1.61
C THR A 230 10.59 -23.64 0.65
N VAL A 231 11.52 -22.75 0.96
CA VAL A 231 12.77 -22.58 0.21
C VAL A 231 13.85 -23.36 0.94
N ALA A 232 14.35 -24.42 0.29
CA ALA A 232 15.32 -25.33 0.88
C ALA A 232 16.67 -24.65 1.06
N SER A 233 17.23 -24.71 2.27
CA SER A 233 18.57 -24.16 2.50
C SER A 233 19.65 -25.05 1.91
N ILE A 234 20.67 -24.43 1.29
CA ILE A 234 21.91 -25.10 0.88
C ILE A 234 22.65 -25.71 2.09
N ASP A 235 22.62 -25.05 3.26
CA ASP A 235 23.23 -25.55 4.49
C ASP A 235 22.33 -25.31 5.71
N THR A 236 21.52 -26.34 6.00
CA THR A 236 20.63 -26.39 7.17
C THR A 236 21.32 -26.24 8.53
N ASN A 237 22.66 -26.35 8.60
CA ASN A 237 23.42 -26.08 9.83
C ASN A 237 23.66 -24.58 10.07
N VAL A 238 23.61 -23.78 9.00
CA VAL A 238 23.82 -22.32 9.04
C VAL A 238 22.47 -21.61 9.07
N HIS A 239 21.55 -21.99 8.18
CA HIS A 239 20.21 -21.42 8.09
C HIS A 239 19.16 -22.53 7.97
N PRO A 240 18.07 -22.52 8.77
CA PRO A 240 16.95 -23.41 8.50
C PRO A 240 16.31 -23.05 7.15
N ASP A 241 15.51 -23.97 6.60
CA ASP A 241 14.66 -23.67 5.43
C ASP A 241 13.80 -22.44 5.71
N ALA A 242 13.66 -21.57 4.70
CA ALA A 242 12.82 -20.39 4.80
C ALA A 242 11.36 -20.76 4.47
N LEU A 243 10.43 -20.24 5.27
CA LEU A 243 8.99 -20.50 5.14
C LEU A 243 8.25 -19.22 4.83
N PHE A 244 7.47 -19.26 3.75
CA PHE A 244 6.62 -18.17 3.31
C PHE A 244 5.18 -18.62 3.20
N TYR A 245 4.26 -17.69 3.45
CA TYR A 245 2.83 -17.97 3.47
C TYR A 245 2.12 -16.95 2.58
N ARG A 246 1.27 -17.45 1.68
CA ARG A 246 0.41 -16.62 0.82
C ARG A 246 -1.01 -17.13 0.86
N LEU A 247 -1.96 -16.21 0.66
CA LEU A 247 -3.34 -16.54 0.33
C LEU A 247 -3.50 -16.45 -1.18
N ILE A 248 -3.79 -17.56 -1.83
CA ILE A 248 -4.05 -17.61 -3.28
C ILE A 248 -5.56 -17.51 -3.49
N ASP A 249 -6.01 -16.64 -4.38
CA ASP A 249 -7.40 -16.63 -4.83
C ASP A 249 -7.58 -17.66 -5.96
N PRO A 250 -8.20 -18.83 -5.71
CA PRO A 250 -8.40 -19.83 -6.75
C PRO A 250 -9.45 -19.41 -7.79
N ASN A 251 -10.19 -18.31 -7.55
CA ASN A 251 -11.24 -17.83 -8.43
C ASN A 251 -10.83 -16.57 -9.22
N SER A 252 -9.65 -15.99 -8.94
CA SER A 252 -9.14 -14.87 -9.73
C SER A 252 -8.65 -15.35 -11.09
N THR A 253 -8.62 -14.44 -12.08
CA THR A 253 -8.06 -14.71 -13.41
C THR A 253 -7.08 -13.60 -13.77
N PRO A 254 -5.75 -13.86 -13.76
CA PRO A 254 -5.11 -15.13 -13.41
C PRO A 254 -5.26 -15.49 -11.93
N VAL A 255 -5.12 -16.78 -11.60
CA VAL A 255 -5.02 -17.25 -10.21
C VAL A 255 -3.75 -16.65 -9.60
N GLY A 256 -3.88 -15.97 -8.46
CA GLY A 256 -2.75 -15.26 -7.88
C GLY A 256 -2.91 -14.95 -6.40
N PRO A 257 -1.88 -14.38 -5.78
CA PRO A 257 -1.92 -14.02 -4.37
C PRO A 257 -2.75 -12.75 -4.15
N VAL A 258 -3.39 -12.69 -2.98
CA VAL A 258 -3.95 -11.43 -2.46
C VAL A 258 -2.98 -10.79 -1.47
N THR A 259 -3.03 -9.46 -1.41
CA THR A 259 -2.24 -8.66 -0.46
C THR A 259 -2.70 -8.98 0.96
N THR A 260 -1.75 -9.20 1.87
CA THR A 260 -2.04 -9.57 3.27
C THR A 260 -1.36 -8.63 4.26
N ASP A 261 -2.02 -8.32 5.37
CA ASP A 261 -1.48 -7.51 6.47
C ASP A 261 -1.61 -8.26 7.80
N GLY A 262 -0.47 -8.68 8.35
CA GLY A 262 -0.42 -9.45 9.58
C GLY A 262 -1.14 -10.81 9.48
N MET A 263 -1.67 -11.27 10.61
CA MET A 263 -2.26 -12.60 10.75
C MET A 263 -3.67 -12.50 11.37
N CYS A 264 -4.62 -13.24 10.81
CA CYS A 264 -5.97 -13.32 11.34
C CYS A 264 -6.62 -14.68 11.12
N LYS A 265 -7.70 -14.90 11.88
CA LYS A 265 -8.65 -15.98 11.62
C LYS A 265 -9.51 -15.63 10.42
N ASN A 266 -10.27 -16.62 9.95
CA ASN A 266 -11.16 -16.45 8.81
C ASN A 266 -12.34 -15.47 9.06
N ASP A 267 -12.57 -15.07 10.31
CA ASP A 267 -13.49 -14.00 10.73
C ASP A 267 -12.80 -12.65 10.96
N PHE A 268 -11.54 -12.50 10.55
CA PHE A 268 -10.69 -11.32 10.75
C PHE A 268 -10.29 -11.03 12.20
N THR A 269 -10.55 -11.94 13.15
CA THR A 269 -9.98 -11.83 14.49
C THR A 269 -8.45 -11.98 14.43
N THR A 270 -7.71 -11.01 14.98
CA THR A 270 -6.24 -11.04 14.98
C THR A 270 -5.69 -12.27 15.73
N CYS A 271 -4.57 -12.78 15.25
CA CYS A 271 -3.81 -13.85 15.90
C CYS A 271 -2.30 -13.56 15.79
N THR A 272 -1.51 -14.20 16.64
CA THR A 272 -0.08 -13.86 16.80
C THR A 272 0.84 -14.66 15.90
N ASP A 273 0.48 -15.90 15.59
CA ASP A 273 1.39 -16.84 14.93
C ASP A 273 0.66 -17.65 13.85
N ILE A 274 1.31 -17.74 12.69
CA ILE A 274 0.84 -18.53 11.56
C ILE A 274 0.63 -19.99 11.98
N ASN A 275 -0.62 -20.47 11.89
CA ASN A 275 -0.96 -21.84 12.23
C ASN A 275 -2.29 -22.24 11.58
N PHE A 276 -2.20 -22.86 10.41
CA PHE A 276 -3.37 -23.29 9.65
C PHE A 276 -4.24 -24.30 10.41
N SER A 277 -3.65 -25.10 11.31
CA SER A 277 -4.40 -26.07 12.13
C SER A 277 -5.23 -25.42 13.25
N LEU A 278 -4.79 -24.24 13.71
CA LEU A 278 -5.53 -23.42 14.69
C LEU A 278 -6.38 -22.33 14.03
N GLY A 279 -6.43 -22.31 12.69
CA GLY A 279 -7.20 -21.35 11.92
C GLY A 279 -6.60 -19.94 11.87
N CYS A 280 -5.28 -19.80 12.03
CA CYS A 280 -4.58 -18.51 11.88
C CYS A 280 -3.81 -18.48 10.55
N TYR A 281 -4.12 -17.49 9.72
CA TYR A 281 -3.66 -17.35 8.34
C TYR A 281 -3.12 -15.94 8.09
N PRO A 282 -2.39 -15.68 6.99
CA PRO A 282 -2.13 -14.31 6.55
C PRO A 282 -3.47 -13.58 6.38
N CYS A 283 -3.60 -12.36 6.88
CA CYS A 283 -4.89 -11.68 6.85
C CYS A 283 -5.10 -10.93 5.54
N PRO A 284 -6.12 -11.22 4.72
CA PRO A 284 -6.31 -10.51 3.46
C PRO A 284 -6.64 -9.03 3.71
N VAL A 285 -6.00 -8.14 2.98
CA VAL A 285 -6.35 -6.71 2.97
C VAL A 285 -7.62 -6.55 2.15
N VAL A 286 -8.67 -5.99 2.76
CA VAL A 286 -9.98 -5.78 2.13
C VAL A 286 -10.32 -4.31 2.14
N ILE A 287 -10.48 -3.73 0.95
CA ILE A 287 -10.81 -2.34 0.69
C ILE A 287 -12.08 -2.31 -0.16
N ASP A 288 -13.05 -1.46 0.20
CA ASP A 288 -14.32 -1.32 -0.52
C ASP A 288 -15.07 -2.65 -0.80
N GLY A 289 -14.97 -3.62 0.12
CA GLY A 289 -15.66 -4.90 0.04
C GLY A 289 -15.00 -5.93 -0.88
N ALA A 290 -13.81 -5.66 -1.40
CA ALA A 290 -12.99 -6.59 -2.18
C ALA A 290 -11.62 -6.78 -1.54
N ALA A 291 -11.02 -7.96 -1.69
CA ALA A 291 -9.62 -8.14 -1.33
C ALA A 291 -8.73 -7.53 -2.41
N VAL A 292 -7.60 -6.95 -2.02
CA VAL A 292 -6.66 -6.32 -2.94
C VAL A 292 -5.78 -7.39 -3.61
N PRO A 293 -5.92 -7.68 -4.90
CA PRO A 293 -5.06 -8.65 -5.58
C PRO A 293 -3.65 -8.06 -5.70
N THR A 294 -2.62 -8.83 -5.32
CA THR A 294 -1.23 -8.36 -5.43
C THR A 294 -0.86 -8.13 -6.89
N THR A 295 -1.33 -9.00 -7.79
CA THR A 295 -1.05 -8.96 -9.23
C THR A 295 -1.62 -7.71 -9.89
N GLU A 296 -2.87 -7.35 -9.61
CA GLU A 296 -3.52 -6.18 -10.22
C GLU A 296 -2.80 -4.88 -9.84
N VAL A 297 -2.41 -4.72 -8.58
CA VAL A 297 -1.68 -3.52 -8.16
C VAL A 297 -0.32 -3.41 -8.84
N LEU A 298 0.42 -4.51 -8.95
CA LEU A 298 1.70 -4.50 -9.65
C LEU A 298 1.51 -4.19 -11.15
N LEU A 299 0.46 -4.73 -11.78
CA LEU A 299 0.17 -4.51 -13.20
C LEU A 299 -0.28 -3.08 -13.51
N ASP A 300 -1.20 -2.53 -12.73
CA ASP A 300 -1.65 -1.14 -12.90
C ASP A 300 -0.44 -0.21 -12.90
N ILE A 301 0.52 -0.46 -12.02
CA ILE A 301 1.68 0.43 -11.85
C ILE A 301 2.71 0.25 -12.97
N VAL A 302 3.04 -1.00 -13.33
CA VAL A 302 3.90 -1.26 -14.48
C VAL A 302 3.32 -0.63 -15.75
N ASN A 303 1.99 -0.61 -15.88
CA ASN A 303 1.30 0.03 -17.00
C ASN A 303 1.21 1.56 -16.91
N THR A 304 1.39 2.16 -15.74
CA THR A 304 1.40 3.62 -15.57
C THR A 304 2.74 4.27 -15.85
N ASP A 305 3.86 3.55 -15.77
CA ASP A 305 5.20 4.09 -16.06
C ASP A 305 5.71 3.61 -17.43
N PRO A 306 5.87 4.51 -18.42
CA PRO A 306 6.39 4.16 -19.74
C PRO A 306 7.77 3.48 -19.72
N MET A 307 8.58 3.71 -18.68
CA MET A 307 9.87 3.04 -18.51
C MET A 307 9.68 1.55 -18.20
N TYR A 308 8.78 1.21 -17.27
CA TYR A 308 8.50 -0.18 -16.93
C TYR A 308 7.75 -0.90 -18.05
N VAL A 309 6.80 -0.23 -18.72
CA VAL A 309 6.18 -0.76 -19.94
C VAL A 309 7.25 -1.11 -20.97
N ALA A 310 8.18 -0.19 -21.29
CA ALA A 310 9.23 -0.46 -22.26
C ALA A 310 10.19 -1.60 -21.85
N MET A 311 10.29 -1.91 -20.56
CA MET A 311 11.11 -3.00 -20.04
C MET A 311 10.42 -4.37 -20.08
N PHE A 312 9.10 -4.41 -19.87
CA PHE A 312 8.36 -5.65 -19.65
C PHE A 312 7.31 -5.97 -20.73
N ASP A 313 6.90 -5.01 -21.55
CA ASP A 313 6.02 -5.23 -22.70
C ASP A 313 6.80 -5.96 -23.80
N THR A 314 6.69 -7.29 -23.78
CA THR A 314 7.40 -8.16 -24.73
C THR A 314 6.68 -8.26 -26.07
N ASN A 315 5.39 -7.92 -26.10
CA ASN A 315 4.52 -8.08 -27.26
C ASN A 315 4.33 -6.77 -28.06
N GLY A 316 4.67 -5.62 -27.47
CA GLY A 316 4.67 -4.29 -28.07
C GLY A 316 3.29 -3.66 -28.19
N ASP A 317 2.30 -4.06 -27.39
CA ASP A 317 0.94 -3.50 -27.42
C ASP A 317 0.78 -2.23 -26.56
N GLY A 318 1.86 -1.81 -25.88
CA GLY A 318 1.88 -0.64 -25.02
C GLY A 318 1.35 -0.89 -23.62
N ASN A 319 1.09 -2.15 -23.25
CA ASN A 319 0.77 -2.57 -21.89
C ASN A 319 1.55 -3.84 -21.53
N VAL A 320 1.66 -4.12 -20.24
CA VAL A 320 2.25 -5.31 -19.65
C VAL A 320 1.12 -6.14 -19.07
N SER A 321 1.01 -7.36 -19.57
CA SER A 321 0.07 -8.37 -19.08
C SER A 321 0.58 -9.06 -17.81
N SER A 322 -0.31 -9.77 -17.11
CA SER A 322 0.06 -10.60 -15.95
C SER A 322 1.15 -11.60 -16.26
N ASP A 323 1.11 -12.18 -17.47
CA ASP A 323 2.04 -13.22 -17.90
C ASP A 323 3.42 -12.61 -18.19
N GLU A 324 3.47 -11.40 -18.73
CA GLU A 324 4.71 -10.66 -18.95
C GLU A 324 5.36 -10.22 -17.64
N LEU A 325 4.56 -9.72 -16.69
CA LEU A 325 5.05 -9.39 -15.35
C LEU A 325 5.59 -10.63 -14.63
N ALA A 326 4.85 -11.74 -14.65
CA ALA A 326 5.30 -13.00 -14.04
C ALA A 326 6.59 -13.53 -14.71
N ALA A 327 6.69 -13.45 -16.03
CA ALA A 327 7.89 -13.83 -16.77
C ALA A 327 9.09 -12.99 -16.37
N ALA A 328 8.93 -11.66 -16.28
CA ALA A 328 9.97 -10.74 -15.85
C ALA A 328 10.47 -11.03 -14.44
N MET A 329 9.58 -11.39 -13.51
CA MET A 329 9.94 -11.76 -12.14
C MET A 329 10.61 -13.13 -12.02
N SER A 330 10.56 -13.97 -13.06
CA SER A 330 11.16 -15.31 -13.09
C SER A 330 12.50 -15.40 -13.83
N GLY A 331 12.91 -14.32 -14.51
CA GLY A 331 14.04 -14.29 -15.45
C GLY A 331 15.29 -13.53 -15.00
N GLY A 332 15.44 -13.28 -13.70
CA GLY A 332 16.64 -12.67 -13.09
C GLY A 332 17.78 -13.66 -12.90
#